data_AF-A0A3C1MVL4-F1
#
_entry.id   AF-A0A3C1MVL4-F1
#
_cell.length_a   1.000
_cell.length_b   1.000
_cell.length_c   1.000
_cell.angle_alpha   90.00
_cell.angle_beta   90.00
_cell.angle_gamma   90.00
#
_symmetry.space_group_name_H-M   'P 1'
#
loop_
_entity.id
_entity.type
_entity.pdbx_description
1 polymer ?
#
loop_
_entity_poly.entity_id
_entity_poly.type
_entity_poly.pdbx_seq_one_letter_code
_entity_poly.pdbx_strand_id
1 'polypeptide(L)'
;LVAALPLYAKSHSYGEYVFDWAWADAYQRNGLAYYPKLLSAIPFTPVTGQRLLVSDACYRIPLVQAALAHAKNVGASSFHCLFPVEADAQALAGAGLMMRSGVQFHWVNQGFSCFDDYLAAMSHDKRKKIKQERRRVKESGVSFRQ
;
A
#
# COMPACT_ATOMS: atom_id res chain seq x y z
N LEU A 1 -26.35 6.76 -2.22
CA LEU A 1 -25.07 7.11 -1.55
C LEU A 1 -24.31 8.05 -2.48
N VAL A 2 -23.87 9.24 -2.02
CA VAL A 2 -23.18 10.24 -2.88
C VAL A 2 -21.66 10.26 -2.70
N ALA A 3 -21.17 9.82 -1.53
CA ALA A 3 -19.76 9.64 -1.24
C ALA A 3 -19.56 8.58 -0.13
N ALA A 4 -18.41 7.89 -0.15
CA ALA A 4 -17.98 6.97 0.90
C ALA A 4 -16.45 6.85 0.96
N LEU A 5 -15.94 6.62 2.18
CA LEU A 5 -14.53 6.36 2.44
C LEU A 5 -14.43 5.20 3.44
N PRO A 6 -14.02 4.00 3.02
CA PRO A 6 -13.77 2.89 3.94
C PRO A 6 -12.62 3.23 4.90
N LEU A 7 -12.86 3.02 6.20
CA LEU A 7 -11.89 3.24 7.28
C LEU A 7 -11.81 1.99 8.16
N TYR A 8 -10.58 1.56 8.44
CA TYR A 8 -10.28 0.49 9.37
C TYR A 8 -9.64 1.10 10.63
N ALA A 9 -10.21 0.82 11.80
CA ALA A 9 -9.55 1.10 13.07
C ALA A 9 -8.49 0.02 13.33
N LYS A 10 -7.24 0.45 13.48
CA LYS A 10 -6.08 -0.44 13.56
C LYS A 10 -5.37 -0.28 14.89
N SER A 11 -5.13 -1.39 15.57
CA SER A 11 -4.28 -1.52 16.77
C SER A 11 -2.87 -2.04 16.46
N HIS A 12 -2.53 -2.17 15.17
CA HIS A 12 -1.25 -2.66 14.67
C HIS A 12 -1.02 -2.15 13.24
N SER A 13 0.21 -2.25 12.72
CA SER A 13 0.54 -1.81 11.34
C SER A 13 0.65 -2.93 10.30
N TYR A 14 0.41 -4.19 10.69
CA TYR A 14 0.44 -5.32 9.75
C TYR A 14 -0.63 -5.23 8.65
N GLY A 15 -0.26 -5.66 7.44
CA GLY A 15 -1.14 -5.73 6.27
C GLY A 15 -1.21 -4.46 5.42
N GLU A 16 -0.44 -3.44 5.78
CA GLU A 16 -0.49 -2.11 5.15
C GLU A 16 0.50 -1.95 3.99
N TYR A 17 1.56 -2.78 3.93
CA TYR A 17 2.67 -2.70 2.96
C TYR A 17 3.38 -1.34 2.93
N VAL A 18 3.03 -0.46 3.86
CA VAL A 18 3.64 0.82 4.18
C VAL A 18 3.90 0.78 5.67
N PHE A 19 5.15 0.56 6.05
CA PHE A 19 5.50 0.43 7.46
C PHE A 19 5.69 1.82 8.08
N ASP A 20 4.99 2.07 9.18
CA ASP A 20 5.04 3.28 10.01
C ASP A 20 5.55 2.97 11.42
N TRP A 21 6.34 1.90 11.58
CA TRP A 21 6.94 1.52 12.86
C TRP A 21 7.77 2.63 13.48
N ALA A 22 8.42 3.47 12.65
CA ALA A 22 9.14 4.64 13.14
C ALA A 22 8.23 5.66 13.85
N TRP A 23 6.98 5.83 13.41
CA TRP A 23 6.00 6.67 14.08
C TRP A 23 5.52 6.04 15.39
N ALA A 24 5.21 4.74 15.35
CA ALA A 24 4.81 4.00 16.55
C ALA A 24 5.89 4.04 17.64
N ASP A 25 7.16 3.81 17.28
CA ASP A 25 8.31 3.88 18.18
C ASP A 25 8.52 5.29 18.72
N ALA A 26 8.41 6.33 17.87
CA ALA A 26 8.51 7.72 18.32
C ALA A 26 7.44 8.10 19.34
N TYR A 27 6.19 7.68 19.15
CA TYR A 27 5.10 7.90 20.09
C TYR A 27 5.39 7.20 21.43
N GLN A 28 5.77 5.92 21.37
CA GLN A 28 6.10 5.13 22.55
C GLN A 28 7.23 5.77 23.37
N ARG A 29 8.31 6.22 22.72
CA ARG A 29 9.44 6.90 23.38
C ARG A 29 9.05 8.20 24.08
N ASN A 30 7.94 8.82 23.68
CA ASN A 30 7.41 10.04 24.27
C ASN A 30 6.19 9.80 25.18
N GLY A 31 5.90 8.53 25.54
CA GLY A 31 4.76 8.19 26.41
C GLY A 31 3.39 8.40 25.77
N LEU A 32 3.31 8.49 24.44
CA LEU A 32 2.07 8.68 23.69
C LEU A 32 1.56 7.36 23.12
N ALA A 33 0.24 7.22 23.05
CA ALA A 33 -0.40 6.07 22.39
C ALA A 33 -0.49 6.31 20.88
N TYR A 34 0.18 5.46 20.10
CA TYR A 34 0.08 5.50 18.63
C TYR A 34 -1.18 4.80 18.09
N TYR A 35 -1.83 3.96 18.88
CA TYR A 35 -3.03 3.24 18.47
C TYR A 35 -4.23 3.64 19.35
N PRO A 36 -5.47 3.60 18.82
CA PRO A 36 -5.81 3.21 17.45
C PRO A 36 -5.46 4.31 16.44
N LYS A 37 -5.13 3.89 15.22
CA LYS A 37 -5.08 4.77 14.04
C LYS A 37 -6.20 4.39 13.07
N LEU A 38 -6.64 5.33 12.23
CA LEU A 38 -7.56 5.05 11.14
C LEU A 38 -6.81 4.86 9.83
N LEU A 39 -7.22 3.85 9.07
CA LEU A 39 -6.61 3.48 7.80
C LEU A 39 -7.67 3.40 6.69
N SER A 40 -7.45 4.11 5.59
CA SER A 40 -8.11 3.83 4.32
C SER A 40 -7.13 3.16 3.36
N ALA A 41 -7.41 1.91 3.02
CA ALA A 41 -6.60 1.10 2.11
C ALA A 41 -7.42 -0.05 1.52
N ILE A 42 -6.92 -0.68 0.47
CA ILE A 42 -7.41 -2.00 0.05
C ILE A 42 -6.58 -3.05 0.81
N PRO A 43 -7.20 -3.88 1.68
CA PRO A 43 -6.45 -4.88 2.43
C PRO A 43 -5.64 -5.80 1.51
N PHE A 44 -4.41 -6.11 1.93
CA PHE A 44 -3.54 -7.07 1.26
C PHE A 44 -3.13 -6.73 -0.19
N THR A 45 -3.46 -5.53 -0.67
CA THR A 45 -3.21 -5.13 -2.06
C THR A 45 -2.59 -3.72 -2.12
N PRO A 46 -1.25 -3.61 -2.22
CA PRO A 46 -0.54 -2.33 -2.21
C PRO A 46 -0.57 -1.63 -3.56
N VAL A 47 -1.76 -1.35 -4.09
CA VAL A 47 -1.93 -0.77 -5.43
C VAL A 47 -2.62 0.58 -5.35
N THR A 48 -2.15 1.51 -6.18
CA THR A 48 -2.83 2.78 -6.42
C THR A 48 -4.24 2.52 -6.92
N GLY A 49 -5.22 3.17 -6.30
CA GLY A 49 -6.61 3.04 -6.70
C GLY A 49 -7.50 4.02 -5.96
N GLN A 50 -8.78 4.01 -6.32
CA GLN A 50 -9.75 4.90 -5.69
C GLN A 50 -9.85 4.56 -4.19
N ARG A 51 -9.76 5.60 -3.35
CA ARG A 51 -9.99 5.49 -1.90
C ARG A 51 -11.23 6.26 -1.52
N LEU A 52 -11.38 7.45 -2.08
CA LEU A 52 -12.56 8.27 -1.91
C LEU A 52 -13.55 7.90 -3.00
N LEU A 53 -14.58 7.15 -2.62
CA LEU A 53 -15.67 6.75 -3.51
C LEU A 53 -16.64 7.93 -3.60
N VAL A 54 -16.45 8.82 -4.58
CA VAL A 54 -17.30 10.00 -4.77
C VAL A 54 -18.06 9.91 -6.08
N SER A 55 -19.36 10.24 -6.04
CA SER A 55 -20.20 10.32 -7.25
C SER A 55 -19.92 11.58 -8.09
N ASP A 56 -19.48 12.66 -7.43
CA ASP A 56 -19.07 13.92 -8.05
C ASP A 56 -17.83 14.46 -7.34
N ALA A 57 -16.97 15.18 -8.06
CA ALA A 57 -15.77 15.79 -7.53
C ALA A 57 -16.04 16.78 -6.38
N CYS A 58 -17.22 17.43 -6.35
CA CYS A 58 -17.60 18.37 -5.30
C CYS A 58 -17.64 17.74 -3.90
N TYR A 59 -17.87 16.42 -3.80
CA TYR A 59 -17.92 15.71 -2.53
C TYR A 59 -16.55 15.30 -1.99
N ARG A 60 -15.47 15.42 -2.77
CA ARG A 60 -14.14 14.93 -2.37
C ARG A 60 -13.60 15.65 -1.13
N ILE A 61 -13.57 16.97 -1.15
CA ILE A 61 -13.07 17.78 -0.02
C ILE A 61 -13.96 17.61 1.24
N PRO A 62 -15.30 17.71 1.15
CA PRO A 62 -16.17 17.42 2.29
C PRO A 62 -15.96 16.03 2.88
N LEU A 63 -15.75 15.00 2.05
CA LEU A 63 -15.50 13.64 2.53
C LEU A 63 -14.19 13.53 3.30
N VAL A 64 -13.11 14.19 2.85
CA VAL A 64 -11.83 14.26 3.58
C VAL A 64 -12.01 14.97 4.92
N GLN A 65 -12.72 16.10 4.94
CA GLN A 65 -12.97 16.84 6.17
C GLN A 65 -13.79 16.01 7.17
N ALA A 66 -14.80 15.28 6.69
CA ALA A 66 -15.59 14.37 7.51
C ALA A 66 -14.73 13.23 8.09
N ALA A 67 -13.79 12.68 7.31
CA ALA A 67 -12.86 11.66 7.78
C ALA A 67 -11.91 12.18 8.87
N LEU A 68 -11.39 13.40 8.70
CA LEU A 68 -10.53 14.05 9.70
C LEU A 68 -11.29 14.36 10.99
N ALA A 69 -12.52 14.87 10.89
CA ALA A 69 -13.39 15.09 12.04
C ALA A 69 -13.70 13.77 12.75
N HIS A 70 -14.01 12.71 11.99
CA HIS A 70 -14.26 11.39 12.53
C HIS A 70 -13.05 10.82 13.27
N ALA A 71 -11.84 10.94 12.70
CA ALA A 71 -10.61 10.50 13.35
C ALA A 71 -10.41 11.17 14.71
N LYS A 72 -10.67 12.47 14.82
CA LYS A 72 -10.64 13.20 16.10
C LYS A 72 -11.71 12.70 17.07
N ASN A 73 -12.94 12.52 16.59
CA ASN A 73 -14.08 12.12 17.43
C ASN A 73 -13.88 10.73 18.05
N VAL A 74 -13.26 9.79 17.33
CA VAL A 74 -12.97 8.45 17.86
C VAL A 74 -11.65 8.36 18.63
N GLY A 75 -10.96 9.49 18.82
CA GLY A 75 -9.67 9.54 19.52
C GLY A 75 -8.54 8.79 18.80
N ALA A 76 -8.60 8.70 17.47
CA ALA A 76 -7.51 8.10 16.71
C ALA A 76 -6.28 9.01 16.75
N SER A 77 -5.11 8.42 16.97
CA SER A 77 -3.82 9.13 16.97
C SER A 77 -3.50 9.76 15.60
N SER A 78 -3.92 9.08 14.53
CA SER A 78 -3.64 9.46 13.15
C SER A 78 -4.68 8.89 12.17
N PHE A 79 -4.74 9.49 10.98
CA PHE A 79 -5.46 8.98 9.81
C PHE A 79 -4.50 8.80 8.64
N HIS A 80 -4.53 7.61 8.04
CA HIS A 80 -3.66 7.19 6.96
C HIS A 80 -4.50 6.80 5.75
N CYS A 81 -4.14 7.30 4.56
CA CYS A 81 -4.73 6.87 3.29
C CYS A 81 -3.62 6.32 2.39
N LEU A 82 -3.66 5.02 2.08
CA LEU A 82 -2.58 4.35 1.38
C LEU A 82 -2.89 4.15 -0.10
N PHE A 83 -1.95 4.54 -0.96
CA PHE A 83 -2.03 4.45 -2.41
C PHE A 83 -3.30 5.12 -3.01
N PRO A 84 -3.65 6.35 -2.62
CA PRO A 84 -4.72 7.09 -3.28
C PRO A 84 -4.32 7.42 -4.73
N VAL A 85 -5.32 7.56 -5.61
CA VAL A 85 -5.11 8.20 -6.92
C VAL A 85 -4.74 9.69 -6.74
N GLU A 86 -4.09 10.27 -7.74
CA GLU A 86 -3.56 11.64 -7.69
C GLU A 86 -4.58 12.68 -7.21
N ALA A 87 -5.80 12.66 -7.74
CA ALA A 87 -6.85 13.60 -7.34
C ALA A 87 -7.24 13.47 -5.85
N ASP A 88 -7.23 12.25 -5.31
CA ASP A 88 -7.51 11.99 -3.91
C ASP A 88 -6.31 12.43 -3.04
N ALA A 89 -5.09 12.16 -3.49
CA ALA A 89 -3.85 12.59 -2.82
C ALA A 89 -3.79 14.12 -2.67
N GLN A 90 -4.12 14.85 -3.73
CA GLN A 90 -4.16 16.31 -3.73
C GLN A 90 -5.21 16.86 -2.77
N ALA A 91 -6.40 16.27 -2.73
CA ALA A 91 -7.45 16.69 -1.79
C ALA A 91 -7.06 16.42 -0.33
N LEU A 92 -6.41 15.28 -0.06
CA LEU A 92 -5.87 14.95 1.27
C LEU A 92 -4.77 15.92 1.68
N ALA A 93 -3.82 16.21 0.79
CA ALA A 93 -2.76 17.19 1.04
C ALA A 93 -3.31 18.60 1.29
N GLY A 94 -4.29 19.04 0.48
CA GLY A 94 -4.97 20.33 0.66
C GLY A 94 -5.75 20.44 1.98
N ALA A 95 -6.13 19.30 2.58
CA ALA A 95 -6.76 19.25 3.90
C ALA A 95 -5.75 19.16 5.07
N GLY A 96 -4.44 19.27 4.79
CA GLY A 96 -3.38 19.30 5.80
C GLY A 96 -2.73 17.95 6.12
N LEU A 97 -3.03 16.88 5.36
CA LEU A 97 -2.31 15.61 5.52
C LEU A 97 -0.92 15.68 4.87
N MET A 98 0.04 14.99 5.48
CA MET A 98 1.39 14.86 4.91
C MET A 98 1.45 13.79 3.83
N MET A 99 2.04 14.13 2.68
CA MET A 99 2.31 13.16 1.63
C MET A 99 3.59 12.36 1.92
N ARG A 100 3.49 11.04 1.82
CA ARG A 100 4.64 10.14 1.85
C ARG A 100 4.75 9.43 0.50
N SER A 101 5.84 9.69 -0.22
CA SER A 101 6.15 9.01 -1.47
C SER A 101 6.91 7.71 -1.21
N GLY A 102 6.65 6.71 -2.05
CA GLY A 102 7.38 5.44 -2.08
C GLY A 102 7.62 5.00 -3.52
N VAL A 103 8.64 4.17 -3.73
CA VAL A 103 8.94 3.57 -5.04
C VAL A 103 8.35 2.17 -5.07
N GLN A 104 7.61 1.86 -6.14
CA GLN A 104 7.13 0.51 -6.41
C GLN A 104 7.80 -0.03 -7.67
N PHE A 105 8.20 -1.30 -7.61
CA PHE A 105 8.68 -2.03 -8.78
C PHE A 105 7.55 -2.93 -9.27
N HIS A 106 6.98 -2.59 -10.42
CA HIS A 106 5.96 -3.41 -11.06
C HIS A 106 6.63 -4.27 -12.12
N TRP A 107 6.41 -5.59 -12.03
CA TRP A 107 6.75 -6.47 -13.14
C TRP A 107 5.62 -6.45 -14.14
N VAL A 108 5.94 -6.08 -15.38
CA VAL A 108 5.01 -6.09 -16.51
C VAL A 108 5.52 -7.10 -17.51
N ASN A 109 4.65 -8.01 -17.95
CA ASN A 109 5.01 -8.94 -19.00
C ASN A 109 5.21 -8.16 -20.31
N GLN A 110 6.43 -8.17 -20.85
CA GLN A 110 6.78 -7.52 -22.12
C GLN A 110 6.52 -8.43 -23.33
N GLY A 111 5.47 -9.26 -23.26
CA GLY A 111 5.14 -10.23 -24.31
C GLY A 111 5.93 -11.54 -24.26
N PHE A 112 6.55 -11.89 -23.11
CA PHE A 112 7.20 -13.17 -22.92
C PHE A 112 6.16 -14.29 -22.93
N SER A 113 6.36 -15.30 -23.78
CA SER A 113 5.45 -16.45 -23.91
C SER A 113 5.86 -17.57 -22.96
N CYS A 114 7.15 -17.63 -22.61
CA CYS A 114 7.67 -18.58 -21.64
C CYS A 114 8.74 -17.96 -20.73
N PHE A 115 9.14 -18.70 -19.70
CA PHE A 115 10.16 -18.26 -18.76
C PHE A 115 11.54 -18.09 -19.42
N ASP A 116 11.86 -18.89 -20.44
CA ASP A 116 13.12 -18.75 -21.17
C ASP A 116 13.17 -17.44 -21.97
N ASP A 117 12.06 -16.96 -22.51
CA ASP A 117 11.99 -15.63 -23.16
C ASP A 117 12.28 -14.51 -22.16
N TYR A 118 11.68 -14.60 -20.96
CA TYR A 118 11.96 -13.64 -19.88
C TYR A 118 13.44 -13.64 -19.47
N LEU A 119 14.05 -14.82 -19.37
CA LEU A 119 15.48 -14.93 -19.09
C LEU A 119 16.36 -14.45 -20.25
N ALA A 120 15.86 -14.50 -21.49
CA ALA A 120 16.55 -14.01 -22.67
C ALA A 120 16.78 -12.50 -22.64
N ALA A 121 15.95 -11.75 -21.92
CA ALA A 121 16.12 -10.31 -21.68
C ALA A 121 17.21 -9.97 -20.63
N MET A 122 17.76 -10.95 -19.92
CA MET A 122 18.80 -10.73 -18.91
C MET A 122 20.22 -10.95 -19.45
N SER A 123 21.21 -10.37 -18.75
CA SER A 123 22.62 -10.65 -18.99
C SER A 123 22.94 -12.14 -18.85
N HIS A 124 23.96 -12.60 -19.59
CA HIS A 124 24.37 -14.01 -19.62
C HIS A 124 24.57 -14.59 -18.21
N ASP A 125 25.30 -13.88 -17.34
CA ASP A 125 25.62 -14.37 -16.00
C ASP A 125 24.39 -14.46 -15.10
N LYS A 126 23.48 -13.48 -15.16
CA LYS A 126 22.22 -13.50 -14.41
C LYS A 126 21.32 -14.64 -14.88
N ARG A 127 21.19 -14.80 -16.20
CA ARG A 127 20.46 -15.92 -16.83
C ARG A 127 21.02 -17.28 -16.39
N LYS A 128 22.35 -17.47 -16.46
CA LYS A 128 23.02 -18.72 -16.08
C LYS A 128 22.79 -19.06 -14.60
N LYS A 129 22.94 -18.08 -13.70
CA LYS A 129 22.69 -18.25 -12.26
C LYS A 129 21.25 -18.68 -11.97
N ILE A 130 20.25 -17.98 -12.52
CA ILE A 130 18.83 -18.32 -12.31
C ILE A 130 18.51 -19.73 -12.83
N LYS A 131 19.02 -20.11 -14.01
CA LYS A 131 18.86 -21.48 -14.54
C LYS A 131 19.45 -22.53 -13.61
N GLN A 132 20.65 -22.28 -13.07
CA GLN A 132 21.32 -23.19 -12.14
C GLN A 132 20.55 -23.33 -10.82
N GLU A 133 20.07 -22.24 -10.23
CA GLU A 133 19.30 -22.25 -8.98
C GLU A 133 17.99 -23.03 -9.15
N ARG A 134 17.25 -22.78 -10.23
CA ARG A 134 16.01 -23.52 -10.53
C ARG A 134 16.24 -25.01 -10.74
N ARG A 135 17.36 -25.39 -11.39
CA ARG A 135 17.73 -26.79 -11.55
C ARG A 135 17.98 -27.47 -10.20
N ARG A 136 18.73 -26.82 -9.30
CA ARG A 136 18.99 -27.33 -7.94
C ARG A 136 17.71 -27.56 -7.14
N VAL A 137 16.74 -26.64 -7.21
CA VAL A 137 15.43 -26.79 -6.54
C VAL A 137 14.67 -28.01 -7.06
N LYS A 138 14.71 -28.26 -8.38
CA LYS A 138 14.09 -29.48 -8.95
C LYS A 138 14.82 -30.75 -8.51
N GLU A 139 16.16 -30.74 -8.57
CA GLU A 139 16.99 -31.88 -8.15
C GLU A 139 16.84 -32.21 -6.67
N SER A 140 16.52 -31.23 -5.82
CA SER A 140 16.24 -31.45 -4.40
C SER A 140 14.82 -31.99 -4.12
N GLY A 141 14.03 -32.31 -5.16
CA GLY A 141 12.68 -32.86 -5.02
C GLY A 141 11.61 -31.87 -4.55
N VAL A 142 11.90 -30.56 -4.55
CA VAL A 142 10.91 -29.54 -4.19
C VAL A 142 9.87 -29.43 -5.30
N SER A 143 8.60 -29.60 -4.94
CA SER A 143 7.46 -29.50 -5.85
C SER A 143 6.40 -28.56 -5.28
N PHE A 144 5.64 -27.92 -6.17
CA PHE A 144 4.49 -27.10 -5.81
C PHE A 144 3.22 -27.91 -5.99
N ARG A 145 2.28 -27.77 -5.06
CA ARG A 145 0.88 -28.18 -5.26
C ARG A 145 0.05 -26.92 -5.43
N GLN A 146 -0.79 -26.95 -6.46
CA GLN A 146 -1.74 -25.89 -6.74
C GLN A 146 -3.06 -26.17 -6.03
#